data_AF-A0AA37H1D7-F1
#
_entry.id   AF-A0AA37H1D7-F1
#
_cell.length_a   1.000
_cell.length_b   1.000
_cell.length_c   1.000
_cell.angle_alpha   90.00
_cell.angle_beta   90.00
_cell.angle_gamma   90.00
#
_symmetry.space_group_name_H-M   'P 1'
#
loop_
_entity.id
_entity.type
_entity.pdbx_description
1 polymer ?
#
loop_
_entity_poly.entity_id
_entity_poly.type
_entity_poly.pdbx_seq_one_letter_code
_entity_poly.pdbx_strand_id
1 'polypeptide(L)' 'MTDSCCNTLEAVGLKVLRPNTEAYETRDASYFSVSAQLSPYCIVQPNSTTEVALAVTTLKKTTCK' A
#
# COMPACT_ATOMS: atom_id res chain seq x y z
N MET A 1 -7.72 14.19 1.22
CA MET A 1 -8.25 13.15 2.13
C MET A 1 -7.07 12.33 2.60
N THR A 2 -6.83 12.32 3.90
CA THR A 2 -5.80 11.50 4.56
C THR A 2 -6.33 10.07 4.62
N ASP A 3 -5.83 9.21 3.74
CA ASP A 3 -6.30 7.83 3.69
C ASP A 3 -5.85 7.09 4.96
N SER A 4 -6.85 6.74 5.77
CA SER A 4 -6.66 6.19 7.12
C SER A 4 -5.87 4.88 7.07
N CYS A 5 -5.99 4.11 5.99
CA CYS A 5 -5.36 2.80 5.90
C CYS A 5 -3.87 2.87 5.66
N CYS A 6 -3.40 3.73 4.75
CA CYS A 6 -1.96 3.88 4.50
C CYS A 6 -1.24 4.45 5.73
N ASN A 7 -1.86 5.41 6.43
CA ASN A 7 -1.35 5.93 7.69
C ASN A 7 -1.27 4.84 8.77
N THR A 8 -2.30 3.98 8.86
CA THR A 8 -2.34 2.90 9.86
C THR A 8 -1.27 1.85 9.57
N LEU A 9 -1.06 1.51 8.29
CA LEU A 9 -0.03 0.57 7.85
C LEU A 9 1.38 1.10 8.14
N GLU A 10 1.65 2.38 7.89
CA GLU A 10 2.92 3.03 8.28
C GLU A 10 3.10 3.03 9.80
N ALA A 11 2.04 3.31 10.57
CA ALA A 11 2.09 3.37 12.03
C ALA A 11 2.41 2.02 12.69
N VAL A 12 2.05 0.90 12.06
CA VAL A 12 2.46 -0.45 12.52
C VAL A 12 3.85 -0.87 12.00
N GLY A 13 4.58 0.06 11.38
CA GLY A 13 5.96 -0.14 10.95
C GLY A 13 6.12 -0.77 9.56
N LEU A 14 5.06 -0.85 8.77
CA LEU A 14 5.15 -1.37 7.40
C LEU A 14 5.67 -0.29 6.45
N LYS A 15 6.49 -0.71 5.49
CA LYS A 15 6.93 0.17 4.41
C LYS A 15 5.78 0.43 3.44
N VAL A 16 5.42 1.70 3.27
CA VAL A 16 4.36 2.16 2.38
C VAL A 16 4.93 3.15 1.37
N LEU A 17 4.57 2.97 0.10
CA LEU A 17 4.88 3.90 -0.98
C LEU A 17 3.67 4.78 -1.25
N ARG A 18 3.89 6.09 -1.39
CA ARG A 18 2.86 7.09 -1.63
C ARG A 18 2.90 7.60 -3.07
N PRO A 19 1.75 8.01 -3.64
CA PRO A 19 1.69 8.65 -4.95
C PRO A 19 2.60 9.86 -5.02
N ASN A 20 3.05 10.20 -6.23
CA ASN A 20 4.02 11.28 -6.52
C ASN A 20 5.42 11.03 -5.95
N THR A 21 5.77 9.76 -5.70
CA THR A 21 7.15 9.36 -5.40
C THR A 21 7.65 8.45 -6.50
N GLU A 22 8.91 8.59 -6.89
CA GLU A 22 9.53 7.76 -7.94
C GLU A 22 9.40 6.26 -7.64
N ALA A 23 9.55 5.88 -6.36
CA ALA A 23 9.41 4.51 -5.91
C ALA A 23 7.98 3.97 -6.12
N TYR A 24 6.95 4.79 -5.89
CA TYR A 24 5.56 4.42 -6.16
C TYR A 24 5.32 4.29 -7.66
N GLU A 25 5.68 5.31 -8.46
CA GLU A 25 5.40 5.35 -9.90
C GLU A 25 6.07 4.18 -10.64
N THR A 26 7.32 3.89 -10.29
CA THR A 26 8.07 2.75 -10.83
C THR A 26 7.37 1.41 -10.54
N ARG A 27 6.81 1.27 -9.34
CA ARG A 27 6.10 0.05 -8.94
C ARG A 27 4.73 -0.05 -9.61
N ASP A 28 3.96 1.03 -9.59
CA ASP A 28 2.60 1.08 -10.15
C ASP A 28 2.60 0.77 -11.65
N ALA A 29 3.57 1.30 -12.39
CA ALA A 29 3.76 1.02 -13.81
C ALA A 29 4.05 -0.46 -14.14
N SER A 30 4.48 -1.26 -13.16
CA SER A 30 4.86 -2.66 -13.36
C SER A 30 3.75 -3.68 -13.08
N TYR A 31 2.69 -3.30 -12.36
CA TYR A 31 1.70 -4.25 -11.84
C TYR A 31 0.49 -4.48 -12.74
N PHE A 32 0.07 -3.45 -13.47
CA PHE A 32 -1.17 -3.49 -14.23
C PHE A 32 -0.90 -3.66 -15.72
N SER A 33 -1.79 -4.36 -16.42
CA SER A 33 -1.81 -4.27 -17.88
C SER A 33 -2.16 -2.85 -18.29
N VAL A 34 -1.67 -2.42 -19.46
CA VAL A 34 -1.96 -1.09 -20.04
C VAL A 34 -3.47 -0.82 -20.11
N SER A 35 -4.28 -1.85 -20.34
CA SER A 35 -5.74 -1.75 -20.45
C SER A 35 -6.50 -1.78 -19.11
N ALA A 36 -5.83 -2.06 -17.99
CA ALA A 36 -6.45 -2.19 -16.67
C ALA A 36 -5.67 -1.41 -15.61
N GLN A 37 -5.09 -0.28 -16.01
CA GLN A 37 -4.25 0.52 -15.13
C GLN A 37 -5.09 1.10 -14.00
N LEU A 38 -4.80 0.64 -12.79
CA LEU A 38 -5.33 1.20 -11.55
C LEU A 38 -4.23 2.05 -10.92
N SER A 39 -4.65 3.03 -10.11
CA SER A 39 -3.73 3.84 -9.32
C SER A 39 -4.12 3.72 -7.85
N PRO A 40 -3.58 2.72 -7.14
CA PRO A 40 -3.80 2.55 -5.71
C PRO A 40 -3.42 3.81 -4.94
N TYR A 41 -4.13 4.10 -3.84
CA TYR A 41 -3.76 5.25 -3.03
C TYR A 41 -2.39 5.08 -2.34
N CYS A 42 -1.96 3.85 -2.06
CA CYS A 42 -0.61 3.54 -1.62
C CYS A 42 -0.26 2.07 -1.91
N ILE A 43 1.04 1.75 -1.88
CA ILE A 43 1.55 0.39 -2.08
C ILE A 43 2.35 -0.04 -0.84
N VAL A 44 1.89 -1.08 -0.15
CA VAL A 44 2.65 -1.72 0.95
C VAL A 44 3.72 -2.65 0.39
N GLN A 45 4.94 -2.60 0.93
CA GLN A 45 6.08 -3.44 0.55
C GLN A 45 6.56 -4.30 1.73
N PRO A 46 5.86 -5.41 2.03
CA PRO A 46 6.28 -6.32 3.06
C PRO A 46 7.47 -7.17 2.58
N ASN A 47 8.46 -7.40 3.43
CA ASN A 47 9.66 -8.18 3.12
C ASN A 47 9.66 -9.57 3.78
N SER A 48 8.60 -9.89 4.53
CA SER A 48 8.44 -11.16 5.23
C SER A 48 6.98 -11.60 5.28
N THR A 49 6.75 -12.89 5.51
CA THR A 49 5.40 -13.45 5.72
C THR A 49 4.74 -12.86 6.97
N THR A 50 5.52 -12.54 7.99
CA THR A 50 5.07 -11.85 9.20
C THR A 50 4.53 -10.45 8.88
N GLU A 51 5.23 -9.68 8.05
CA GLU A 51 4.76 -8.36 7.61
C GLU A 51 3.50 -8.45 6.75
N VAL A 52 3.38 -9.47 5.89
CA VAL A 52 2.13 -9.73 5.14
C VAL A 52 0.97 -10.02 6.08
N ALA A 53 1.16 -10.89 7.06
CA ALA A 53 0.12 -11.20 8.04
C ALA A 53 -0.27 -9.96 8.87
N LEU A 54 0.71 -9.14 9.26
CA LEU A 54 0.49 -7.88 9.95
C LEU A 54 -0.33 -6.90 9.09
N ALA A 55 0.00 -6.74 7.81
CA ALA A 55 -0.72 -5.87 6.89
C ALA A 55 -2.19 -6.28 6.77
N VAL A 56 -2.46 -7.57 6.50
CA VAL A 56 -3.83 -8.09 6.32
C VAL A 56 -4.65 -7.97 7.61
N THR A 57 -4.06 -8.32 8.76
CA THR A 57 -4.77 -8.23 10.05
C THR A 57 -5.05 -6.78 10.46
N THR A 58 -4.14 -5.85 10.13
CA THR A 58 -4.32 -4.42 10.32
C THR A 58 -5.44 -3.87 9.44
N LEU A 59 -5.43 -4.21 8.14
CA LEU A 59 -6.48 -3.80 7.20
C LEU A 59 -7.86 -4.34 7.60
N LYS A 60 -7.95 -5.59 8.06
CA LYS A 60 -9.22 -6.18 8.54
C LYS A 60 -9.85 -5.40 9.70
N LYS A 61 -9.02 -4.76 10.54
CA LYS A 61 -9.46 -3.98 11.70
C LYS A 61 -9.69 -2.49 11.38
N THR A 62 -9.30 -2.06 10.18
CA THR A 62 -9.31 -0.65 9.78
C THR A 62 -10.37 -0.44 8.72
N THR A 63 -11.21 0.59 8.86
CA THR A 63 -12.11 1.00 7.78
C THR A 63 -11.35 1.93 6.83
N CYS A 64 -10.95 1.40 5.68
CA CYS A 64 -10.47 2.21 4.56
C CYS A 64 -11.70 2.89 3.92
N LYS A 65 -11.64 4.20 3.70
CA LYS A 65 -12.73 4.97 3.08
C LYS A 65 -12.22 5.82 1.95
#